data_AF-A0A356CHH1-F1
#
_entry.id   AF-A0A356CHH1-F1
#
_cell.length_a   1.000
_cell.length_b   1.000
_cell.length_c   1.000
_cell.angle_alpha   90.00
_cell.angle_beta   90.00
_cell.angle_gamma   90.00
#
_symmetry.space_group_name_H-M   'P 1'
#
loop_
_entity.id
_entity.type
_entity.pdbx_description
1 polymer ?
#
loop_
_entity_poly.entity_id
_entity_poly.type
_entity_poly.pdbx_seq_one_letter_code
_entity_poly.pdbx_strand_id
1 'polypeptide(L)' 'MQPTLIDQGLNLMALGMGTVFAFLMVLVFVTRLMSWVLGRWFEESLTSEPLKTVVSDPSPVEPRIVAVIQAAIDHHRTNR' A
#
# COMPACT_ATOMS: atom_id res chain seq x y z
N MET A 1 48.40 1.19 -30.04
CA MET A 1 47.52 0.02 -30.25
C MET A 1 46.12 0.57 -30.45
N GLN A 2 45.46 0.26 -31.56
CA GLN A 2 44.12 0.79 -31.85
C GLN A 2 43.12 0.09 -30.92
N PRO A 3 42.25 0.82 -30.21
CA PRO A 3 41.22 0.19 -29.41
C PRO A 3 40.35 -0.68 -30.32
N THR A 4 40.09 -1.91 -29.90
CA THR A 4 39.28 -2.84 -30.70
C THR A 4 37.83 -2.36 -30.70
N LEU A 5 37.06 -2.67 -31.75
CA LEU A 5 35.65 -2.29 -31.84
C LEU A 5 34.83 -2.79 -30.64
N ILE A 6 35.24 -3.92 -30.06
CA ILE A 6 34.65 -4.49 -28.84
C ILE A 6 34.87 -3.57 -27.64
N ASP A 7 36.09 -3.02 -27.49
CA ASP A 7 36.42 -2.09 -26.40
C ASP A 7 35.63 -0.79 -26.51
N GLN A 8 35.45 -0.28 -27.74
CA GLN A 8 34.57 0.86 -28.00
C GLN A 8 33.09 0.57 -27.69
N GLY A 9 32.59 -0.61 -28.07
CA GLY A 9 31.22 -1.04 -27.76
C GLY A 9 30.99 -1.19 -26.26
N LEU A 10 31.94 -1.78 -25.53
CA LEU A 10 31.88 -1.90 -24.07
C LEU A 10 31.89 -0.53 -23.38
N ASN A 11 32.75 0.38 -23.84
CA ASN A 11 32.81 1.74 -23.31
C ASN A 11 31.49 2.50 -23.57
N LEU A 12 30.92 2.36 -24.76
CA LEU A 12 29.61 2.94 -25.09
C LEU A 12 28.48 2.35 -24.24
N MET A 13 28.47 1.04 -24.01
CA MET A 13 27.49 0.39 -23.13
C MET A 13 27.62 0.85 -21.68
N ALA A 14 28.84 0.93 -21.15
CA ALA A 14 29.10 1.39 -19.79
C ALA A 14 28.65 2.86 -19.60
N LEU A 15 28.97 3.74 -20.56
CA LEU A 15 28.56 5.13 -20.52
C LEU A 15 27.05 5.29 -20.73
N GLY A 16 26.46 4.60 -21.70
CA GLY A 16 25.02 4.68 -21.99
C GLY A 16 24.18 4.12 -20.83
N MET A 17 24.50 2.92 -20.34
CA MET A 17 23.77 2.30 -19.25
C MET A 17 24.00 3.04 -17.92
N GLY A 18 25.23 3.51 -17.67
CA GLY A 18 25.57 4.28 -16.48
C GLY A 18 24.87 5.64 -16.43
N THR A 19 24.80 6.36 -17.55
CA THR A 19 24.10 7.66 -17.62
C THR A 19 22.60 7.51 -17.43
N VAL A 20 21.97 6.52 -18.07
CA VAL A 20 20.55 6.22 -17.87
C VAL A 20 20.28 5.81 -16.43
N PHE A 21 21.09 4.93 -15.85
CA PHE A 21 20.95 4.53 -14.46
C PHE A 21 21.11 5.72 -13.49
N ALA A 22 22.12 6.56 -13.68
CA ALA A 22 22.32 7.77 -12.88
C ALA A 22 21.14 8.73 -13.01
N PHE A 23 20.62 8.92 -14.23
CA PHE A 23 19.46 9.76 -14.47
C PHE A 23 18.20 9.25 -13.75
N LEU A 24 17.92 7.94 -13.84
CA LEU A 24 16.81 7.31 -13.12
C LEU A 24 17.01 7.39 -11.61
N MET A 25 18.23 7.19 -11.11
CA MET A 25 18.56 7.32 -9.69
C MET A 25 18.23 8.73 -9.19
N VAL A 26 18.65 9.76 -9.94
CA VAL A 26 18.33 11.17 -9.64
C VAL A 26 16.83 11.40 -9.66
N LEU A 27 16.10 10.91 -10.66
CA LEU A 27 14.64 11.03 -10.72
C LEU A 27 13.96 10.39 -9.50
N VAL A 28 14.39 9.20 -9.09
CA VAL A 28 13.87 8.53 -7.89
C VAL A 28 14.18 9.33 -6.61
N PHE A 29 15.37 9.94 -6.51
CA PHE A 29 15.69 10.81 -5.39
C PHE A 29 14.83 12.07 -5.37
N VAL A 30 14.58 12.69 -6.53
CA VAL A 30 13.72 13.87 -6.64
C VAL A 30 12.28 13.53 -6.27
N THR A 31 11.73 12.41 -6.75
CA THR A 31 10.36 11.99 -6.38
C THR A 31 10.26 11.61 -4.90
N ARG A 32 11.29 10.99 -4.33
CA ARG A 32 11.38 10.75 -2.88
C ARG A 32 11.45 12.04 -2.08
N LEU A 33 12.24 13.00 -2.53
CA LEU A 33 12.33 14.32 -1.90
C LEU A 33 10.98 15.03 -1.97
N MET A 34 10.31 15.00 -3.13
CA MET A 34 8.97 15.54 -3.29
C MET A 34 7.99 14.86 -2.34
N SER A 35 8.00 13.53 -2.24
CA SER A 35 7.15 12.78 -1.31
C SER A 35 7.43 13.13 0.16
N TRP A 36 8.71 13.32 0.53
CA TRP A 36 9.11 13.72 1.87
C TRP A 36 8.73 15.18 2.19
N VAL A 37 8.95 16.10 1.25
CA VAL A 37 8.56 17.51 1.38
C VAL A 37 7.05 17.62 1.47
N LEU A 38 6.29 16.93 0.61
CA LEU A 38 4.83 16.91 0.69
C LEU A 38 4.38 16.36 2.04
N GLY A 39 4.88 15.20 2.49
CA GLY A 39 4.48 14.64 3.79
C GLY A 39 4.87 15.48 5.01
N ARG A 40 5.88 16.36 4.90
CA ARG A 40 6.36 17.22 6.00
C ARG A 40 5.77 18.63 5.98
N TRP A 41 5.56 19.21 4.81
CA TRP A 41 5.13 20.61 4.64
C TRP A 41 3.65 20.70 4.29
N PHE A 42 3.14 19.73 3.53
CA PHE A 42 1.72 19.52 3.27
C PHE A 42 1.25 18.36 4.16
N GLU A 43 1.34 18.56 5.48
CA GLU A 43 0.63 17.76 6.47
C GLU A 43 -0.89 18.01 6.31
N GLU A 44 -1.41 17.74 5.12
CA GLU A 44 -2.81 17.69 4.84
C GLU A 44 -3.27 16.33 5.37
N SER A 45 -3.68 16.33 6.64
CA SER A 45 -4.94 15.76 7.14
C SER A 45 -5.47 14.48 6.48
N LEU A 46 -4.59 13.63 5.99
CA LEU A 46 -4.79 12.21 5.97
C LEU A 46 -4.16 11.79 7.32
N THR A 47 -4.85 12.00 8.43
CA THR A 47 -5.63 10.89 8.97
C THR A 47 -5.76 9.79 7.92
N SER A 48 -4.66 9.06 7.75
CA SER A 48 -4.75 7.62 7.68
C SER A 48 -5.50 7.27 8.95
N GLU A 49 -6.83 7.33 8.87
CA GLU A 49 -7.68 6.63 9.81
C GLU A 49 -7.06 5.23 9.79
N PRO A 50 -6.47 4.75 10.90
CA PRO A 50 -6.07 3.36 10.92
C PRO A 50 -7.34 2.64 10.55
N LEU A 51 -7.37 1.89 9.43
CA LEU A 51 -8.58 1.25 8.88
C LEU A 51 -9.44 0.89 10.07
N LYS A 52 -10.47 1.70 10.34
CA LYS A 52 -11.22 1.56 11.57
C LYS A 52 -11.85 0.21 11.35
N THR A 53 -11.32 -0.81 12.03
CA THR A 53 -12.01 -2.08 12.11
C THR A 53 -13.37 -1.64 12.58
N VAL A 54 -14.36 -1.79 11.71
CA VAL A 54 -15.74 -1.52 12.04
C VAL A 54 -16.05 -2.59 13.08
N VAL A 55 -15.67 -2.32 14.32
CA VAL A 55 -16.33 -2.88 15.47
C VAL A 55 -17.69 -2.24 15.33
N SER A 56 -18.59 -2.98 14.68
CA SER A 56 -20.01 -2.71 14.74
C SER A 56 -20.31 -2.62 16.22
N ASP A 57 -20.47 -1.39 16.72
CA ASP A 57 -21.13 -1.16 17.98
C ASP A 57 -22.42 -1.98 17.89
N PRO A 58 -22.68 -2.92 18.83
CA PRO A 58 -23.89 -3.69 18.77
C PRO A 58 -25.04 -2.69 18.88
N SER A 59 -25.63 -2.36 17.73
CA SER A 59 -26.88 -1.62 17.67
C SER A 59 -27.83 -2.31 18.65
N PRO A 60 -28.57 -1.57 19.50
CA PRO A 60 -29.43 -2.18 20.51
C PRO A 60 -30.27 -3.25 19.83
N VAL A 61 -29.96 -4.51 20.08
CA VAL A 61 -30.62 -5.61 19.38
C VAL A 61 -32.04 -5.62 19.93
N GLU A 62 -33.00 -5.32 19.06
CA GLU A 62 -34.42 -5.30 19.38
C GLU A 62 -34.79 -6.58 20.15
N PRO A 63 -35.47 -6.50 21.32
CA PRO A 63 -35.79 -7.67 22.15
C PRO A 63 -36.53 -8.78 21.39
N ARG A 64 -37.29 -8.40 20.36
CA ARG A 64 -37.96 -9.33 19.44
C ARG A 64 -36.98 -10.21 18.67
N ILE A 65 -35.85 -9.67 18.23
CA ILE A 65 -34.83 -10.42 17.46
C ILE A 65 -34.18 -11.47 18.36
N VAL A 66 -33.86 -11.09 19.61
CA VAL A 66 -33.31 -12.03 20.61
C VAL A 66 -34.27 -13.19 20.87
N ALA A 67 -35.57 -12.91 21.02
CA ALA A 67 -36.59 -13.95 21.25
C ALA A 67 -36.72 -14.92 20.06
N VAL A 68 -36.64 -14.43 18.83
CA VAL A 68 -36.70 -15.27 17.62
C VAL A 68 -35.46 -16.16 17.51
N ILE A 69 -34.27 -15.62 17.78
CA ILE A 69 -33.03 -16.41 17.78
C ILE A 69 -33.08 -17.51 18.85
N GLN A 70 -33.57 -17.20 20.05
CA GLN A 70 -33.72 -18.17 21.13
C GLN A 70 -34.67 -19.32 20.74
N ALA A 71 -35.85 -18.99 20.19
CA ALA A 71 -36.81 -19.99 19.72
C ALA A 71 -36.23 -20.88 18.60
N ALA A 72 -35.43 -20.30 17.70
CA ALA A 72 -34.76 -21.06 16.64
C ALA A 72 -33.70 -22.02 17.19
N ILE A 73 -32.93 -21.60 18.20
CA ILE A 73 -31.95 -22.46 18.89
C ILE A 73 -32.66 -23.61 19.62
N ASP A 74 -33.73 -23.32 20.36
CA ASP A 74 -34.46 -24.34 21.11
C ASP A 74 -35.12 -25.37 20.18
N HIS A 75 -35.63 -24.93 19.03
CA HIS A 75 -36.12 -25.83 17.98
C HIS A 75 -35.01 -26.70 17.40
N HIS A 76 -33.82 -26.14 17.13
CA HIS A 76 -32.69 -26.93 16.63
C HIS A 76 -32.17 -27.96 17.64
N ARG A 77 -32.17 -27.62 18.93
CA ARG A 77 -31.74 -28.51 20.01
C ARG A 77 -32.75 -29.63 20.31
N THR A 78 -34.04 -29.36 20.16
CA THR A 78 -35.10 -30.37 20.29
C THR A 78 -35.12 -31.33 19.10
N ASN A 79 -34.75 -30.83 17.91
CA ASN A 79 -34.72 -31.61 16.68
C ASN A 79 -33.37 -32.34 16.45
N ARG A 80 -32.54 -32.48 17.48
CA ARG A 80 -31.27 -33.20 17.45
C ARG A 80 -31.22 -34.22 18.59
#